data_AF-A0A382LDZ9-F1
#
_entry.id   AF-A0A382LDZ9-F1
#
_cell.length_a   1.000
_cell.length_b   1.000
_cell.length_c   1.000
_cell.angle_alpha   90.00
_cell.angle_beta   90.00
_cell.angle_gamma   90.00
#
_symmetry.space_group_name_H-M   'P 1'
#
loop_
_entity.id
_entity.type
_entity.pdbx_description
1 polymer ?
#
loop_
_entity_poly.entity_id
_entity_poly.type
_entity_poly.pdbx_seq_one_letter_code
_entity_poly.pdbx_strand_id
1 'polypeptide(L)'
;MWKSRILIVVIAVVGLGLGWVSAQQQGGRAGALSGQDYEEIKALYARYNQGSDFQDADLFVSAFSEDGVITRAGGSVEGMAALRAER
;
A
#
# COMPACT_ATOMS: atom_id res chain seq x y z
N MET A 1 -42.19 -21.80 18.39
CA MET A 1 -41.97 -20.43 17.87
C MET A 1 -40.62 -19.84 18.28
N TRP A 2 -40.27 -19.76 19.57
CA TRP A 2 -38.99 -19.22 20.06
C TRP A 2 -37.74 -19.93 19.49
N LYS A 3 -37.72 -21.27 19.49
CA LYS A 3 -36.62 -22.09 18.97
C LYS A 3 -36.34 -21.82 17.47
N SER A 4 -37.40 -21.64 16.68
CA SER A 4 -37.31 -21.33 15.24
C SER A 4 -36.73 -19.93 14.99
N ARG A 5 -37.01 -18.96 15.87
CA ARG A 5 -36.45 -17.60 15.78
C ARG A 5 -34.96 -17.57 16.10
N ILE A 6 -34.53 -18.34 17.10
CA ILE A 6 -33.10 -18.48 17.44
C ILE A 6 -32.33 -19.11 16.28
N LEU A 7 -32.87 -20.16 15.66
CA LEU A 7 -32.22 -20.85 14.56
C LEU A 7 -31.97 -19.91 13.37
N ILE A 8 -32.96 -19.07 13.04
CA ILE A 8 -32.85 -18.08 11.95
C ILE A 8 -31.76 -17.04 12.25
N VAL A 9 -31.68 -16.55 13.49
CA VAL A 9 -30.66 -15.57 13.89
C VAL A 9 -29.26 -16.17 13.81
N VAL A 10 -29.07 -17.42 14.26
CA VAL A 10 -27.77 -18.10 14.18
C VAL A 10 -27.33 -18.27 12.72
N ILE A 11 -28.23 -18.70 11.84
CA ILE A 11 -27.93 -18.86 10.41
C ILE A 11 -27.57 -17.52 9.77
N ALA A 12 -28.29 -16.44 10.12
CA ALA A 12 -27.99 -15.11 9.61
C ALA A 12 -26.61 -14.61 10.06
N VAL A 13 -26.26 -14.80 11.34
CA VAL A 13 -24.96 -14.38 11.88
C VAL A 13 -23.81 -15.18 11.25
N VAL A 14 -23.98 -16.50 11.07
CA VAL A 14 -22.97 -17.33 10.41
C VAL A 14 -22.82 -16.97 8.93
N GLY A 15 -23.92 -16.73 8.22
CA GLY A 15 -23.89 -16.32 6.81
C GLY A 15 -23.18 -14.98 6.61
N LEU A 16 -23.45 -14.00 7.48
CA LEU A 16 -22.78 -12.69 7.46
C LEU A 16 -21.29 -12.81 7.80
N GLY A 17 -20.93 -13.65 8.77
CA GLY A 17 -19.52 -13.88 9.14
C GLY A 17 -18.71 -14.55 8.02
N LEU A 18 -19.29 -15.55 7.35
CA LEU A 18 -18.64 -16.25 6.24
C LEU A 18 -18.47 -15.35 4.99
N GLY A 19 -19.45 -14.48 4.71
CA GLY A 19 -19.38 -13.52 3.62
C GLY A 19 -18.32 -12.43 3.83
N TRP A 20 -18.08 -12.02 5.08
CA TRP A 20 -17.04 -11.05 5.41
C TRP A 20 -15.64 -11.64 5.21
N VAL A 21 -15.41 -12.86 5.70
CA VAL A 21 -14.10 -13.53 5.64
C VAL A 21 -13.69 -13.83 4.18
N SER A 22 -14.62 -14.23 3.33
CA SER A 22 -14.34 -14.50 1.92
C SER A 22 -14.01 -13.22 1.13
N ALA A 23 -14.75 -12.13 1.37
CA ALA A 23 -14.47 -10.83 0.77
C ALA A 23 -13.09 -10.29 1.19
N GLN A 24 -12.69 -10.50 2.45
CA GLN A 24 -11.37 -10.12 2.95
C GLN A 24 -10.24 -10.96 2.33
N GLN A 25 -10.47 -12.25 2.06
CA GLN A 25 -9.49 -13.11 1.37
C GLN A 25 -9.34 -12.80 -0.13
N GLN A 26 -10.37 -12.25 -0.78
CA GLN A 26 -10.31 -11.80 -2.17
C GLN A 26 -9.70 -10.40 -2.29
N GLY A 27 -9.99 -9.48 -1.36
CA GLY A 27 -9.37 -8.15 -1.33
C GLY A 27 -7.88 -8.17 -0.96
N GLY A 28 -7.39 -9.22 -0.30
CA GLY A 28 -5.99 -9.35 0.13
C GLY A 28 -5.06 -10.03 -0.89
N ARG A 29 -5.57 -10.58 -1.99
CA ARG A 29 -4.72 -11.11 -3.07
C ARG A 29 -4.55 -10.04 -4.13
N ALA A 30 -3.61 -9.12 -3.91
CA ALA A 30 -3.01 -8.43 -5.04
C ALA A 30 -2.55 -9.53 -6.02
N GLY A 31 -3.02 -9.49 -7.26
CA GLY A 31 -2.59 -10.44 -8.28
C GLY A 31 -1.07 -10.44 -8.41
N ALA A 32 -0.50 -11.51 -8.98
CA ALA A 32 0.92 -11.50 -9.30
C ALA A 32 1.24 -10.27 -10.15
N LEU A 33 2.30 -9.54 -9.79
CA LEU A 33 2.79 -8.42 -10.58
C LEU A 33 3.12 -8.90 -11.98
N SER A 34 2.68 -8.13 -12.97
CA SER A 34 3.02 -8.34 -14.36
C SER A 34 4.49 -7.97 -14.61
N GLY A 35 5.04 -8.41 -15.75
CA GLY A 35 6.38 -7.99 -16.16
C GLY A 35 6.51 -6.46 -16.29
N GLN A 36 5.43 -5.77 -16.71
CA GLN A 36 5.40 -4.32 -16.81
C GLN A 36 5.51 -3.66 -15.44
N ASP A 37 4.77 -4.15 -14.43
CA ASP A 37 4.85 -3.61 -13.07
C ASP A 37 6.27 -3.69 -12.52
N TYR A 38 6.99 -4.79 -12.81
CA TYR A 38 8.40 -4.91 -12.41
C TYR A 38 9.31 -3.88 -13.09
N GLU A 39 9.11 -3.59 -14.39
CA GLU A 39 9.90 -2.56 -15.07
C GLU A 39 9.58 -1.15 -14.53
N GLU A 40 8.32 -0.87 -14.21
CA GLU A 40 7.92 0.41 -13.59
C GLU A 40 8.54 0.58 -12.19
N ILE A 41 8.59 -0.48 -11.38
CA ILE A 41 9.28 -0.48 -10.09
C ILE A 41 10.79 -0.23 -10.27
N LYS A 42 11.45 -0.89 -11.22
CA LYS A 42 12.87 -0.64 -11.50
C LYS A 42 13.12 0.81 -11.92
N ALA A 43 12.23 1.40 -12.70
CA ALA A 43 12.32 2.80 -13.10
C ALA A 43 12.20 3.76 -11.91
N LEU A 44 11.45 3.42 -10.85
CA LEU A 44 11.44 4.19 -9.59
C LEU A 44 12.81 4.15 -8.91
N TYR A 45 13.41 2.95 -8.77
CA TYR A 45 14.75 2.80 -8.19
C TYR A 45 15.83 3.53 -8.99
N ALA A 46 15.75 3.51 -10.32
CA ALA A 46 16.69 4.22 -11.18
C ALA A 46 16.65 5.73 -10.93
N ARG A 47 15.45 6.34 -10.88
CA ARG A 47 15.27 7.77 -10.59
C ARG A 47 15.71 8.13 -9.18
N TYR A 48 15.37 7.31 -8.18
CA TYR A 48 15.82 7.49 -6.81
C TYR A 48 17.36 7.53 -6.71
N ASN A 49 18.04 6.53 -7.30
CA ASN A 49 19.50 6.43 -7.24
C ASN A 49 20.15 7.55 -8.04
N GLN A 50 19.68 7.79 -9.27
CA GLN A 50 20.23 8.85 -10.12
C GLN A 50 20.08 10.22 -9.48
N GLY A 51 18.88 10.57 -9.00
CA GLY A 51 18.64 11.85 -8.33
C GLY A 51 19.48 11.99 -7.06
N SER A 52 19.64 10.90 -6.29
CA SER A 52 20.51 10.89 -5.11
C SER A 52 21.98 11.11 -5.46
N ASP A 53 22.50 10.41 -6.46
CA ASP A 53 23.93 10.42 -6.83
C ASP A 53 24.33 11.75 -7.49
N PHE A 54 23.44 12.36 -8.28
CA PHE A 54 23.68 13.64 -8.94
C PHE A 54 23.23 14.86 -8.13
N GLN A 55 22.71 14.66 -6.91
CA GLN A 55 22.10 15.72 -6.09
C GLN A 55 20.99 16.50 -6.83
N ASP A 56 20.25 15.82 -7.71
CA ASP A 56 19.08 16.38 -8.37
C ASP A 56 17.84 16.09 -7.51
N ALA A 57 17.46 17.09 -6.72
CA ALA A 57 16.36 16.98 -5.77
C ALA A 57 15.02 16.69 -6.46
N ASP A 58 14.77 17.28 -7.63
CA ASP A 58 13.52 17.10 -8.37
C ASP A 58 13.43 15.70 -8.98
N LEU A 59 14.53 15.19 -9.54
CA LEU A 59 14.59 13.81 -10.01
C LEU A 59 14.43 12.82 -8.86
N PHE A 60 15.08 13.07 -7.72
CA PHE A 60 14.99 12.23 -6.52
C PHE A 60 13.55 12.11 -6.02
N VAL A 61 12.87 13.25 -5.80
CA VAL A 61 11.51 13.24 -5.25
C VAL A 61 10.48 12.73 -6.25
N SER A 62 10.77 12.73 -7.57
CA SER A 62 9.89 12.15 -8.59
C SER A 62 9.62 10.64 -8.42
N ALA A 63 10.41 9.94 -7.61
CA ALA A 63 10.26 8.52 -7.32
C ALA A 63 9.26 8.21 -6.19
N PHE A 64 8.63 9.23 -5.60
CA PHE A 64 7.75 9.10 -4.44
C PHE A 64 6.33 9.61 -4.75
N SER A 65 5.37 9.20 -3.92
CA SER A 65 4.03 9.82 -3.88
C SER A 65 4.08 11.18 -3.17
N GLU A 66 3.02 11.99 -3.32
CA GLU A 66 2.93 13.32 -2.70
C GLU A 66 3.12 13.28 -1.17
N ASP A 67 2.63 12.22 -0.53
CA ASP A 67 2.69 11.91 0.89
C ASP A 67 3.81 10.92 1.26
N GLY A 68 4.77 10.71 0.37
CA GLY A 68 5.83 9.72 0.54
C GLY A 68 6.64 9.91 1.83
N VAL A 69 7.00 8.81 2.48
CA VAL A 69 7.74 8.81 3.75
C VAL A 69 9.05 8.03 3.61
N ILE A 70 10.15 8.62 4.08
CA ILE A 70 11.41 7.90 4.29
C ILE A 70 11.65 7.72 5.78
N THR A 71 11.74 6.46 6.24
CA THR A 71 12.08 6.11 7.62
C THR A 71 13.56 5.71 7.71
N ARG A 72 14.31 6.34 8.63
CA ARG A 72 15.72 6.05 8.92
C ARG A 72 15.91 5.92 10.44
N ALA A 73 17.10 5.48 10.87
CA ALA A 73 17.41 5.34 12.29
C ALA A 73 17.27 6.65 13.11
N GLY A 74 17.41 7.81 12.46
CA GLY A 74 17.29 9.12 13.09
C GLY A 74 15.88 9.74 13.08
N GLY A 75 14.88 9.04 12.53
CA GLY A 75 13.52 9.55 12.37
C GLY A 75 12.97 9.37 10.96
N SER A 76 11.76 9.88 10.75
CA SER A 76 11.06 9.83 9.46
C SER A 76 10.93 11.22 8.85
N VAL A 77 10.95 11.29 7.53
CA VAL A 77 10.74 12.50 6.74
C VAL A 77 9.52 12.27 5.87
N GLU A 78 8.53 13.15 5.99
CA GLU A 78 7.21 12.97 5.39
C GLU A 78 6.91 14.06 4.37
N GLY A 79 6.47 13.64 3.18
CA GLY A 79 6.02 14.51 2.11
C GLY A 79 7.13 15.07 1.22
N MET A 80 6.75 15.38 -0.03
CA MET A 80 7.66 15.87 -1.08
C MET A 80 8.40 17.15 -0.73
N ALA A 81 7.77 18.08 -0.03
CA ALA A 81 8.41 19.33 0.36
C ALA A 81 9.58 19.08 1.33
N ALA A 82 9.37 18.22 2.33
CA ALA A 82 10.41 17.88 3.30
C ALA A 82 11.52 17.06 2.65
N LEU A 83 11.16 16.07 1.82
CA LEU A 83 12.12 15.23 1.11
C LEU A 83 12.99 16.01 0.12
N ARG A 84 12.42 17.03 -0.55
CA ARG A 84 13.17 17.92 -1.43
C ARG A 84 14.18 18.78 -0.66
N ALA A 85 13.84 19.22 0.56
CA ALA A 85 14.70 20.08 1.36
C ALA A 85 15.93 19.37 1.96
N GLU A 86 15.99 18.04 1.91
CA GLU A 86 17.14 17.25 2.40
C GLU A 86 18.26 17.06 1.37
N ARG A 87 18.03 17.44 0.12
CA ARG A 87 18.95 17.27 -1.00
C ARG A 87 19.63 18.59 -1.34
#